data_AF-A0A1G9WLI9-F1
#
_entry.id   AF-A0A1G9WLI9-F1
#
_cell.length_a   1.000
_cell.length_b   1.000
_cell.length_c   1.000
_cell.angle_alpha   90.00
_cell.angle_beta   90.00
_cell.angle_gamma   90.00
#
_symmetry.space_group_name_H-M   'P 1'
#
loop_
_entity.id
_entity.type
_entity.pdbx_description
1 polymer ?
#
loop_
_entity_poly.entity_id
_entity_poly.type
_entity_poly.pdbx_seq_one_letter_code
_entity_poly.pdbx_strand_id
1 'polypeptide(L)' 'MEKRQISESFYQVKSRDRVGGTIRTDVFRLESGLFEAFSSYRQDQDGSIVGFATSFDDEYAILQSRKVLRKEWKEN' A
#
# COMPACT_ATOMS: atom_id res chain seq x y z
N MET A 1 3.51 -11.94 -6.51
CA MET A 1 2.73 -10.95 -5.75
C MET A 1 3.15 -11.06 -4.30
N GLU A 2 3.66 -9.99 -3.71
CA GLU A 2 4.13 -9.99 -2.33
C GLU A 2 3.06 -9.36 -1.44
N LYS A 3 2.63 -10.08 -0.41
CA LYS A 3 1.62 -9.62 0.57
C LYS A 3 2.31 -9.41 1.91
N ARG A 4 2.11 -8.24 2.51
CA ARG A 4 2.60 -7.88 3.84
C ARG A 4 1.44 -7.40 4.70
N GLN A 5 1.32 -7.93 5.91
CA GLN A 5 0.35 -7.41 6.88
C GLN A 5 0.87 -6.10 7.48
N ILE A 6 0.03 -5.07 7.49
CA ILE A 6 0.31 -3.77 8.13
C ILE A 6 -0.25 -3.78 9.56
N SER A 7 -1.49 -4.25 9.72
CA SER A 7 -2.18 -4.44 11.00
C SER A 7 -3.18 -5.60 10.89
N GLU A 8 -3.97 -5.88 11.94
CA GLU A 8 -4.96 -6.96 11.93
C GLU A 8 -5.91 -6.88 10.72
N SER A 9 -6.32 -5.66 10.36
CA SER A 9 -7.30 -5.41 9.30
C SER A 9 -6.70 -4.86 8.02
N PHE A 10 -5.40 -4.54 7.97
CA PHE A 10 -4.81 -3.90 6.77
C PHE A 10 -3.66 -4.71 6.18
N TYR A 11 -3.68 -4.83 4.86
CA TYR A 11 -2.73 -5.64 4.11
C TYR A 11 -2.20 -4.86 2.91
N GLN A 12 -0.89 -4.86 2.76
CA GLN A 12 -0.19 -4.31 1.61
C GLN A 12 0.03 -5.41 0.57
N VAL A 13 -0.18 -5.08 -0.69
CA VAL A 13 0.19 -5.90 -1.84
C VAL A 13 1.07 -5.08 -2.77
N LYS A 14 2.18 -5.66 -3.20
CA LYS A 14 3.08 -5.03 -4.18
C LYS A 14 3.02 -5.75 -5.52
N SER A 15 2.90 -4.94 -6.57
CA SER A 15 3.11 -5.35 -7.95
C SER A 15 4.49 -4.87 -8.41
N ARG A 16 5.26 -5.80 -8.96
CA ARG A 16 6.64 -5.56 -9.41
C ARG A 16 6.76 -5.72 -10.93
N ASP A 17 7.72 -5.03 -11.52
CA ASP A 17 8.11 -5.23 -12.92
C ASP A 17 8.94 -6.52 -13.10
N ARG A 18 9.40 -6.76 -14.33
CA ARG A 18 10.23 -7.92 -14.68
C ARG A 18 11.63 -7.89 -14.08
N VAL A 19 12.14 -6.72 -13.68
CA VAL A 19 13.48 -6.54 -13.11
C VAL A 19 13.45 -6.44 -11.58
N GLY A 20 12.26 -6.49 -10.96
CA GLY A 20 12.06 -6.55 -9.52
C GLY A 20 11.66 -5.22 -8.87
N GLY A 21 11.53 -4.14 -9.65
CA GLY A 21 11.12 -2.81 -9.19
C GLY A 21 9.64 -2.74 -8.85
N THR A 22 9.28 -2.06 -7.75
CA THR A 22 7.88 -1.92 -7.30
C THR A 22 7.17 -0.84 -8.12
N ILE A 23 6.26 -1.25 -9.01
CA ILE A 23 5.46 -0.35 -9.87
C ILE A 23 4.25 0.21 -9.11
N ARG A 24 3.60 -0.64 -8.31
CA ARG A 24 2.33 -0.33 -7.65
C ARG A 24 2.28 -0.97 -6.27
N THR A 25 1.75 -0.20 -5.32
CA THR A 25 1.41 -0.66 -3.98
C THR A 25 -0.09 -0.50 -3.80
N ASP A 26 -0.77 -1.57 -3.42
CA ASP A 26 -2.18 -1.57 -3.04
C ASP A 26 -2.30 -1.88 -1.55
N VAL A 27 -3.24 -1.23 -0.88
CA VAL A 27 -3.63 -1.53 0.49
C VAL A 27 -5.07 -2.03 0.45
N PHE A 28 -5.30 -3.16 1.10
CA PHE A 28 -6.61 -3.74 1.29
C PHE A 28 -6.99 -3.70 2.76
N ARG A 29 -8.26 -3.41 3.03
CA ARG A 29 -8.86 -3.58 4.34
C ARG A 29 -9.59 -4.92 4.38
N LEU A 30 -9.43 -5.66 5.46
CA LEU A 30 -10.16 -6.89 5.73
C LEU A 30 -11.40 -6.52 6.55
N GLU A 31 -12.58 -6.61 5.95
CA GLU A 31 -13.85 -6.40 6.62
C GLU A 31 -14.73 -7.63 6.45
N SER A 32 -15.23 -8.18 7.57
CA SER A 32 -16.10 -9.36 7.57
C SER A 32 -15.55 -10.57 6.77
N GLY A 33 -14.23 -10.74 6.74
CA GLY A 33 -13.56 -11.80 6.00
C GLY A 33 -13.32 -11.53 4.51
N LEU A 34 -13.73 -10.36 4.00
CA LEU A 34 -13.52 -9.93 2.62
C LEU A 34 -12.45 -8.84 2.54
N PHE A 35 -11.60 -8.91 1.50
CA PHE A 35 -10.61 -7.89 1.22
C PHE A 35 -11.19 -6.82 0.31
N GLU A 36 -11.30 -5.61 0.83
CA GLU A 36 -11.75 -4.43 0.09
C GLU A 36 -10.56 -3.55 -0.29
N ALA A 37 -10.54 -3.05 -1.52
CA ALA A 37 -9.50 -2.13 -1.97
C ALA A 37 -9.62 -0.81 -1.21
N PHE A 38 -8.59 -0.46 -0.45
CA PHE A 38 -8.61 0.69 0.45
C PHE A 38 -7.80 1.87 -0.10
N SER A 39 -6.55 1.62 -0.51
CA SER A 39 -5.78 2.64 -1.23
C SER A 39 -4.84 2.06 -2.27
N SER A 40 -4.48 2.85 -3.27
CA SER A 40 -3.59 2.45 -4.35
C SER A 40 -2.61 3.58 -4.68
N TYR A 41 -1.37 3.18 -4.95
CA TYR A 41 -0.26 4.08 -5.24
C TYR A 41 0.53 3.53 -6.42
N ARG A 42 0.83 4.39 -7.40
CA ARG A 42 1.75 4.07 -8.48
C ARG A 42 3.04 4.85 -8.32
N GLN A 43 4.14 4.24 -8.73
CA GLN A 43 5.46 4.84 -8.57
C GLN A 43 5.66 6.14 -9.35
N ASP A 44 5.03 6.25 -10.52
CA ASP A 44 5.05 7.42 -11.39
C ASP A 44 4.13 8.56 -10.93
N GLN A 45 3.35 8.36 -9.86
CA GLN A 45 2.37 9.31 -9.34
C GLN A 45 2.68 9.67 -7.88
N ASP A 46 3.87 10.24 -7.62
CA ASP A 46 4.25 10.70 -6.28
C ASP A 46 3.31 11.85 -5.86
N GLY A 47 2.32 11.52 -5.01
CA GLY A 47 1.34 12.47 -4.46
C GLY A 47 -0.11 12.06 -4.64
N SER A 48 -0.42 11.19 -5.60
CA SER A 48 -1.79 10.72 -5.87
C SER A 48 -2.13 9.50 -5.02
N ILE A 49 -2.29 9.71 -3.72
CA ILE A 49 -2.87 8.69 -2.84
C ILE A 49 -4.36 8.62 -3.13
N VAL A 50 -4.82 7.56 -3.79
CA VAL A 50 -6.26 7.29 -3.89
C VAL A 50 -6.66 6.52 -2.66
N GLY A 51 -7.19 7.20 -1.64
CA GLY A 51 -7.66 6.61 -0.38
C GLY A 51 -8.28 7.67 0.52
N PHE A 52 -9.32 7.31 1.27
CA PHE A 52 -9.99 8.19 2.23
C PHE A 52 -9.82 7.62 3.63
N ALA A 53 -9.24 8.40 4.54
CA ALA A 53 -9.08 8.00 5.93
C ALA A 53 -10.20 8.59 6.78
N THR A 54 -10.91 7.72 7.49
CA THR A 54 -11.97 8.09 8.46
C THR A 54 -11.55 7.81 9.89
N SER A 55 -10.46 7.07 10.08
CA SER A 55 -9.94 6.66 11.38
C SER A 55 -8.43 6.83 11.46
N PHE A 56 -7.89 6.75 12.68
CA PHE A 56 -6.45 6.72 12.90
C PHE A 56 -5.78 5.51 12.22
N ASP A 57 -6.45 4.35 12.24
CA ASP A 57 -5.90 3.12 11.66
C ASP A 57 -5.82 3.20 10.13
N ASP A 58 -6.82 3.84 9.51
CA ASP A 58 -6.85 4.14 8.08
C ASP A 58 -5.64 5.00 7.67
N GLU A 59 -5.41 6.09 8.42
CA GLU A 59 -4.28 7.00 8.19
C GLU A 59 -2.95 6.30 8.40
N TYR A 60 -2.84 5.49 9.47
CA TYR A 60 -1.64 4.71 9.75
C TYR A 60 -1.33 3.72 8.62
N ALA A 61 -2.33 3.02 8.09
CA ALA A 61 -2.15 2.08 6.99
C ALA A 61 -1.64 2.77 5.71
N ILE A 62 -2.21 3.93 5.38
CA ILE A 62 -1.77 4.78 4.27
C ILE A 62 -0.31 5.20 4.46
N LEU A 63 0.05 5.75 5.63
CA LEU A 63 1.39 6.24 5.91
C LEU A 63 2.45 5.13 5.87
N GLN A 64 2.17 3.96 6.45
CA GLN A 64 3.10 2.82 6.41
C GLN A 64 3.30 2.31 4.98
N SER A 65 2.23 2.20 4.20
CA SER A 65 2.33 1.74 2.82
C SER A 65 3.23 2.66 1.98
N ARG A 66 3.08 3.98 2.15
CA ARG A 66 3.89 5.01 1.50
C ARG A 66 5.35 5.00 1.98
N LYS A 67 5.59 4.83 3.28
CA LYS A 67 6.94 4.78 3.86
C LYS A 67 7.75 3.62 3.29
N VAL A 68 7.14 2.45 3.16
CA VAL A 68 7.77 1.26 2.57
C VAL A 68 8.18 1.52 1.12
N LEU A 69 7.27 2.06 0.32
CA LEU A 69 7.52 2.37 -1.09
C LEU A 69 8.67 3.38 -1.25
N ARG A 70 8.67 4.47 -0.46
CA ARG A 70 9.72 5.50 -0.52
C ARG A 70 11.08 5.02 -0.05
N LYS A 71 11.14 4.05 0.88
CA LYS A 71 12.40 3.43 1.28
C LYS A 71 13.01 2.66 0.12
N GLU A 72 12.21 1.87 -0.59
CA GLU A 72 12.65 1.10 -1.77
C GLU A 72 13.14 2.00 -2.92
N TRP A 73 12.61 3.22 -3.06
CA TRP A 73 13.08 4.16 -4.10
C TRP A 73 14.40 4.84 -3.77
N LYS A 74 14.73 5.02 -2.49
CA LYS A 74 16.01 5.63 -2.09
C LYS A 74 17.18 4.64 -2.16
N GLU A 75 16.86 3.35 -2.13
CA GLU A 75 17.84 2.25 -2.14
C GLU A 75 18.12 1.71 -3.56
N ASN A 76 17.40 2.20 -4.59
CA ASN A 76 17.62 1.92 -6.01
C ASN A 76 18.07 3.17 -6.77
#